data_AF-A0A1S3QDB0-F1
#
_entry.id   AF-A0A1S3QDB0-F1
#
_cell.length_a   1.000
_cell.length_b   1.000
_cell.length_c   1.000
_cell.angle_alpha   90.00
_cell.angle_beta   90.00
_cell.angle_gamma   90.00
#
_symmetry.space_group_name_H-M   'P 1'
#
loop_
_entity.id
_entity.type
_entity.pdbx_description
1 polymer ?
#
loop_
_entity_poly.entity_id
_entity_poly.type
_entity_poly.pdbx_seq_one_letter_code
_entity_poly.pdbx_strand_id
1 'polypeptide(L)'
;MAVPEEDVDFLAKFSRLVNGMGQSLVLSWTKQAKGGEVKDAAESLRAIEAKVPLLLQLLVHDDDDISANIVGFCYDYLNVLKQGSEWQSNMLQVGRGGQEAIEEYWESDKFPLLTDQQKTNVEVRFHQELFGAGFPDTQIRP
;
A
#
# COMPACT_ATOMS: atom_id res chain seq x y z
N MET A 1 6.08 -15.48 26.14
CA MET A 1 5.37 -16.70 25.67
C MET A 1 6.05 -17.08 24.37
N ALA A 2 6.79 -18.19 24.34
CA ALA A 2 7.56 -18.57 23.17
C ALA A 2 6.61 -18.94 22.03
N VAL A 3 6.79 -18.34 20.86
CA VAL A 3 6.10 -18.75 19.64
C VAL A 3 6.56 -20.19 19.33
N PRO A 4 5.66 -21.15 19.10
CA PRO A 4 6.04 -22.51 18.69
C PRO A 4 6.96 -22.48 17.46
N GLU A 5 8.03 -23.28 17.45
CA GLU A 5 8.96 -23.39 16.30
C GLU A 5 8.24 -23.68 14.97
N GLU A 6 7.13 -24.45 15.02
CA GLU A 6 6.29 -24.73 13.84
C GLU A 6 5.61 -23.48 13.26
N ASP A 7 5.27 -22.51 14.11
CA ASP A 7 4.69 -21.24 13.68
C ASP A 7 5.74 -20.35 13.01
N VAL A 8 7.01 -20.44 13.45
CA VAL A 8 8.14 -19.71 12.85
C VAL A 8 8.43 -20.24 11.44
N ASP A 9 8.49 -21.56 11.26
CA ASP A 9 8.67 -22.20 9.94
C ASP A 9 7.53 -21.87 8.96
N PHE A 10 6.29 -21.83 9.46
CA PHE A 10 5.15 -21.40 8.67
C PHE A 10 5.28 -19.92 8.29
N LEU A 11 5.58 -19.05 9.24
CA LEU A 11 5.73 -17.61 9.02
C LEU A 11 6.90 -17.30 8.07
N ALA A 12 7.98 -18.08 8.09
CA ALA A 12 9.07 -17.96 7.13
C ALA A 12 8.62 -18.28 5.69
N LYS A 13 7.80 -19.32 5.52
CA LYS A 13 7.21 -19.66 4.19
C LYS A 13 6.16 -18.63 3.77
N PHE A 14 5.32 -18.19 4.70
CA PHE A 14 4.26 -17.23 4.48
C PHE A 14 4.81 -15.85 4.12
N SER A 15 5.84 -15.38 4.82
CA SER A 15 6.52 -14.10 4.51
C SER A 15 7.11 -14.09 3.11
N ARG A 16 7.77 -15.17 2.68
CA ARG A 16 8.24 -15.32 1.28
C ARG A 16 7.11 -15.27 0.27
N LEU A 17 5.98 -15.91 0.57
CA LEU A 17 4.79 -15.89 -0.29
C LEU A 17 4.22 -14.47 -0.41
N VAL A 18 3.99 -13.80 0.72
CA VAL A 18 3.46 -12.42 0.74
C VAL A 18 4.41 -11.48 0.01
N ASN A 19 5.72 -11.64 0.20
CA ASN A 19 6.73 -10.87 -0.53
C ASN A 19 6.61 -11.07 -2.04
N GLY A 20 6.60 -12.32 -2.51
CA GLY A 20 6.48 -12.62 -3.95
C GLY A 20 5.18 -12.10 -4.57
N MET A 21 4.06 -12.20 -3.85
CA MET A 21 2.78 -11.66 -4.29
C MET A 21 2.80 -10.13 -4.37
N GLY A 22 3.33 -9.47 -3.33
CA GLY A 22 3.45 -8.02 -3.27
C GLY A 22 4.31 -7.47 -4.40
N GLN A 23 5.49 -8.04 -4.63
CA GLN A 23 6.38 -7.63 -5.72
C GLN A 23 5.75 -7.86 -7.10
N SER A 24 5.01 -8.95 -7.30
CA SER A 24 4.29 -9.21 -8.56
C SER A 24 3.20 -8.15 -8.82
N LEU A 25 2.49 -7.71 -7.78
CA LEU A 25 1.50 -6.64 -7.90
C LEU A 25 2.16 -5.29 -8.19
N VAL A 26 3.29 -4.97 -7.55
CA VAL A 26 4.07 -3.75 -7.84
C VAL A 26 4.53 -3.72 -9.30
N LEU A 27 5.00 -4.84 -9.84
CA LEU A 27 5.38 -4.94 -11.25
C LEU A 27 4.19 -4.69 -12.18
N SER A 28 3.02 -5.25 -11.86
CA SER A 28 1.77 -5.01 -12.60
C SER A 28 1.39 -3.54 -12.59
N TRP A 29 1.35 -2.93 -11.40
CA TRP A 29 1.05 -1.51 -11.22
C TRP A 29 2.01 -0.62 -12.02
N THR A 30 3.31 -0.88 -11.92
CA THR A 30 4.34 -0.07 -12.61
C THR A 30 4.15 -0.11 -14.13
N LYS A 31 3.76 -1.27 -14.67
CA LYS A 31 3.49 -1.42 -16.10
C LYS A 31 2.23 -0.66 -16.52
N GLN A 32 1.14 -0.78 -15.76
CA GLN A 32 -0.14 -0.13 -16.06
C GLN A 32 -0.05 1.39 -15.88
N ALA A 33 0.61 1.86 -14.81
CA ALA A 33 0.83 3.27 -14.53
C ALA A 33 1.62 3.97 -15.66
N LYS A 34 2.62 3.29 -16.24
CA LYS A 34 3.38 3.78 -17.40
C LYS A 34 2.63 3.61 -18.73
N GLY A 35 1.77 2.60 -18.83
CA GLY A 35 0.95 2.33 -20.01
C GLY A 35 -0.24 3.26 -20.18
N GLY A 36 -0.60 4.02 -19.15
CA GLY A 36 -1.79 4.90 -19.17
C GLY A 36 -3.11 4.17 -18.90
N GLU A 37 -3.06 2.89 -18.49
CA GLU A 37 -4.23 2.08 -18.14
C GLU A 37 -4.68 2.44 -16.72
N VAL A 38 -5.39 3.56 -16.62
CA VAL A 38 -5.73 4.21 -15.35
C VAL A 38 -6.50 3.31 -14.39
N LYS A 39 -7.53 2.61 -14.89
CA LYS A 39 -8.40 1.76 -14.06
C LYS A 39 -7.64 0.55 -13.53
N ASP A 40 -6.93 -0.15 -14.42
CA ASP A 40 -6.14 -1.32 -14.05
C ASP A 40 -5.01 -0.97 -13.08
N ALA A 41 -4.38 0.20 -13.27
CA ALA A 41 -3.38 0.71 -12.33
C ALA A 41 -3.99 1.00 -10.95
N ALA A 42 -5.17 1.62 -10.89
CA ALA A 42 -5.86 1.87 -9.62
C ALA A 42 -6.27 0.57 -8.91
N GLU A 43 -6.75 -0.44 -9.65
CA GLU A 43 -7.06 -1.77 -9.10
C GLU A 43 -5.82 -2.48 -8.56
N SER A 44 -4.72 -2.47 -9.31
CA SER A 44 -3.44 -3.02 -8.83
C SER A 44 -2.96 -2.30 -7.58
N LEU A 45 -3.12 -0.97 -7.50
CA LEU A 45 -2.76 -0.20 -6.32
C LEU A 45 -3.59 -0.62 -5.09
N ARG A 46 -4.92 -0.75 -5.23
CA ARG A 46 -5.79 -1.27 -4.16
C ARG A 46 -5.34 -2.67 -3.71
N ALA A 47 -4.97 -3.54 -4.63
CA ALA A 47 -4.50 -4.89 -4.32
C ALA A 47 -3.14 -4.90 -3.58
N ILE A 48 -2.25 -3.94 -3.87
CA ILE A 48 -1.00 -3.71 -3.12
C ILE A 48 -1.32 -3.23 -1.70
N GLU A 49 -2.18 -2.22 -1.57
CA GLU A 49 -2.55 -1.63 -0.27
C GLU A 49 -3.24 -2.63 0.66
N ALA A 50 -4.06 -3.53 0.11
CA ALA A 50 -4.64 -4.64 0.87
C ALA A 50 -3.60 -5.58 1.49
N LYS A 51 -2.34 -5.58 1.03
CA LYS A 51 -1.25 -6.38 1.60
C LYS A 51 -0.37 -5.62 2.59
N VAL A 52 -0.48 -4.30 2.66
CA VAL A 52 0.31 -3.46 3.57
C VAL A 52 0.15 -3.88 5.04
N PRO A 53 -1.05 -4.25 5.55
CA PRO A 53 -1.19 -4.71 6.93
C PRO A 53 -0.34 -5.95 7.22
N LEU A 54 -0.36 -6.94 6.32
CA LEU A 54 0.43 -8.17 6.46
C LEU A 54 1.93 -7.88 6.32
N LEU A 55 2.30 -6.99 5.40
CA LEU A 55 3.67 -6.53 5.25
C LEU A 55 4.20 -5.92 6.56
N LEU A 56 3.43 -4.99 7.16
CA LEU A 56 3.84 -4.34 8.40
C LEU A 56 3.93 -5.33 9.55
N GLN A 57 2.99 -6.27 9.66
CA GLN A 57 3.02 -7.33 10.69
C GLN A 57 4.26 -8.22 10.56
N LEU A 58 4.63 -8.62 9.34
CA LEU A 58 5.80 -9.47 9.10
C LEU A 58 7.12 -8.69 9.25
N LEU A 59 7.13 -7.40 8.92
CA LEU A 59 8.31 -6.56 8.98
C LEU A 59 8.75 -6.27 10.43
N VAL A 60 7.80 -6.18 11.36
CA VAL A 60 8.08 -5.92 12.79
C VAL A 60 8.22 -7.21 13.61
N HIS A 61 8.32 -8.38 12.95
CA HIS A 61 8.47 -9.65 13.63
C HIS A 61 9.85 -9.77 14.30
N ASP A 62 9.91 -10.37 15.49
CA ASP A 62 11.14 -10.49 16.31
C ASP A 62 12.21 -11.42 15.69
N ASP A 63 11.81 -12.23 14.71
CA ASP A 63 12.69 -13.15 13.99
C ASP A 63 13.24 -12.46 12.73
N ASP A 64 14.57 -12.32 12.68
CA ASP A 64 15.28 -11.63 11.61
C ASP A 64 15.08 -12.29 10.23
N ASP A 65 14.91 -13.62 10.16
CA ASP A 65 14.69 -14.32 8.89
C ASP A 65 13.29 -14.00 8.33
N ILE A 66 12.27 -13.90 9.20
CA ILE A 66 10.91 -13.53 8.82
C ILE A 66 10.85 -12.07 8.35
N SER A 67 11.40 -11.14 9.13
CA SER A 67 11.39 -9.72 8.77
C SER A 67 12.23 -9.45 7.53
N ALA A 68 13.36 -10.13 7.34
CA ALA A 68 14.18 -10.02 6.13
C ALA A 68 13.45 -10.49 4.86
N ASN A 69 12.61 -11.53 4.93
CA ASN A 69 11.88 -12.05 3.77
C ASN A 69 10.92 -11.03 3.15
N ILE A 70 10.41 -10.05 3.92
CA ILE A 70 9.41 -9.09 3.45
C ILE A 70 9.99 -7.73 3.01
N VAL A 71 11.28 -7.48 3.27
CA VAL A 71 11.95 -6.19 2.98
C VAL A 71 11.87 -5.83 1.50
N GLY A 72 11.95 -6.81 0.59
CA GLY A 72 11.86 -6.58 -0.85
C GLY A 72 10.56 -5.89 -1.23
N PHE A 73 9.42 -6.45 -0.81
CA PHE A 73 8.11 -5.85 -1.03
C PHE A 73 7.96 -4.50 -0.32
N CYS A 74 8.55 -4.32 0.87
CA CYS A 74 8.53 -3.02 1.56
C CYS A 74 9.22 -1.92 0.76
N TYR A 75 10.41 -2.20 0.24
CA TYR A 75 11.16 -1.26 -0.58
C TYR A 75 10.39 -0.92 -1.87
N ASP A 76 9.84 -1.93 -2.52
CA ASP A 76 9.05 -1.77 -3.74
C ASP A 76 7.76 -0.97 -3.50
N TYR A 77 7.07 -1.20 -2.38
CA TYR A 77 5.90 -0.41 -2.01
C TYR A 77 6.23 1.06 -1.74
N LEU A 78 7.33 1.35 -1.03
CA LEU A 78 7.78 2.74 -0.83
C LEU A 78 8.07 3.44 -2.16
N ASN A 79 8.63 2.72 -3.14
CA ASN A 79 8.83 3.23 -4.48
C ASN A 79 7.51 3.51 -5.22
N VAL A 80 6.49 2.65 -5.03
CA VAL A 80 5.13 2.89 -5.54
C VAL A 80 4.54 4.15 -4.93
N LEU A 81 4.68 4.37 -3.62
CA LEU A 81 4.16 5.59 -2.97
C LEU A 81 4.81 6.85 -3.52
N LYS A 82 6.14 6.80 -3.70
CA LYS A 82 6.90 7.89 -4.29
C LYS A 82 6.47 8.18 -5.73
N GLN A 83 6.28 7.15 -6.56
CA GLN A 83 5.86 7.30 -7.95
C GLN A 83 4.36 7.63 -8.07
N GLY A 84 3.55 7.18 -7.11
CA GLY A 84 2.10 7.35 -7.08
C GLY A 84 1.71 8.82 -6.94
N SER A 85 2.47 9.62 -6.19
CA SER A 85 2.26 11.07 -6.09
C SER A 85 2.49 11.78 -7.43
N GLU A 86 3.52 11.38 -8.18
CA GLU A 86 3.77 11.88 -9.54
C GLU A 86 2.70 11.40 -10.53
N TRP A 87 2.30 10.14 -10.43
CA TRP A 87 1.23 9.55 -11.24
C TRP A 87 -0.10 10.28 -11.01
N GLN A 88 -0.44 10.61 -9.77
CA GLN A 88 -1.62 11.41 -9.41
C GLN A 88 -1.58 12.81 -10.03
N SER A 89 -0.44 13.50 -9.93
CA SER A 89 -0.25 14.84 -10.50
C SER A 89 -0.37 14.86 -12.03
N ASN A 90 0.14 13.81 -12.68
CA ASN A 90 -0.01 13.62 -14.12
C ASN A 90 -1.46 13.25 -14.50
N MET A 91 -2.19 12.56 -13.62
CA MET A 91 -3.55 12.10 -13.91
C MET A 91 -4.64 13.16 -13.66
N LEU A 92 -4.40 14.14 -12.78
CA LEU A 92 -5.21 15.36 -12.67
C LEU A 92 -5.22 16.20 -13.96
N GLN A 93 -4.25 15.97 -14.86
CA GLN A 93 -4.18 16.61 -16.18
C GLN A 93 -4.93 15.80 -17.26
N VAL A 94 -5.30 14.55 -16.96
CA VAL A 94 -6.10 13.68 -17.85
C VAL A 94 -7.58 14.02 -17.63
N GLY A 95 -8.34 14.17 -18.72
CA GLY A 95 -9.71 14.70 -18.70
C GLY A 95 -10.71 13.95 -17.80
N ARG A 96 -11.98 14.42 -17.80
CA ARG A 96 -13.06 14.09 -16.85
C ARG A 96 -13.16 12.61 -16.38
N GLY A 97 -12.89 11.62 -17.23
CA GLY A 97 -12.93 10.19 -16.86
C GLY A 97 -11.77 9.70 -15.96
N GLY A 98 -10.62 10.40 -15.96
CA GLY A 98 -9.52 10.12 -15.02
C GLY A 98 -9.81 10.66 -13.61
N GLN A 99 -10.57 11.75 -13.52
CA GLN A 99 -10.99 12.35 -12.24
C GLN A 99 -11.97 11.45 -11.47
N GLU A 100 -12.98 10.89 -12.15
CA GLU A 100 -13.93 9.96 -11.52
C GLU A 100 -13.26 8.72 -10.94
N ALA A 101 -12.25 8.17 -11.62
CA ALA A 101 -11.50 7.01 -11.11
C ALA A 101 -10.63 7.36 -9.89
N ILE A 102 -10.13 8.59 -9.80
CA ILE A 102 -9.38 9.08 -8.64
C ILE A 102 -10.31 9.27 -7.45
N GLU A 103 -11.46 9.92 -7.66
CA GLU A 103 -12.47 10.12 -6.62
C GLU A 103 -12.95 8.76 -6.09
N GLU A 104 -13.32 7.82 -6.95
CA GLU A 104 -13.75 6.47 -6.53
C GLU A 104 -12.65 5.73 -5.74
N TYR A 105 -11.39 5.87 -6.14
CA TYR A 105 -10.26 5.29 -5.41
C TYR A 105 -10.04 5.96 -4.05
N TRP A 106 -10.17 7.28 -3.96
CA TRP A 106 -9.97 8.02 -2.71
C TRP A 106 -11.15 7.88 -1.74
N GLU A 107 -12.36 7.69 -2.25
CA GLU A 107 -13.56 7.41 -1.45
C GLU A 107 -13.65 5.94 -1.00
N SER A 108 -12.81 5.05 -1.56
CA SER A 108 -12.79 3.64 -1.17
C SER A 108 -12.06 3.41 0.16
N ASP A 109 -12.53 2.46 0.97
CA ASP A 109 -11.83 2.02 2.18
C ASP A 109 -10.51 1.36 1.78
N LYS A 110 -9.40 2.10 1.90
CA LYS A 110 -8.07 1.71 1.42
C LYS A 110 -7.44 0.59 2.22
N PHE A 111 -7.86 0.44 3.47
CA PHE A 111 -7.28 -0.53 4.39
C PHE A 111 -8.38 -1.35 5.08
N PRO A 112 -9.19 -2.10 4.33
CA PRO A 112 -10.36 -2.80 4.89
C PRO A 112 -9.99 -3.89 5.90
N LEU A 113 -8.70 -4.27 5.95
CA LEU A 113 -8.16 -5.27 6.86
C LEU A 113 -7.54 -4.68 8.13
N LEU A 114 -7.48 -3.35 8.27
CA LEU A 114 -6.99 -2.67 9.47
C LEU A 114 -8.12 -2.39 10.45
N THR A 115 -7.81 -2.45 11.74
CA THR A 115 -8.70 -1.90 12.78
C THR A 115 -8.78 -0.39 12.64
N ASP A 116 -9.87 0.23 13.10
CA ASP A 116 -10.07 1.68 13.00
C ASP A 116 -8.90 2.48 13.60
N GLN A 117 -8.36 2.02 14.74
CA GLN A 117 -7.19 2.63 15.37
C GLN A 117 -5.93 2.54 14.49
N GLN A 118 -5.74 1.44 13.77
CA GLN A 118 -4.62 1.29 12.83
C GLN A 118 -4.84 2.13 11.56
N LYS A 119 -6.08 2.23 11.07
CA LYS A 119 -6.44 3.11 9.95
C LYS A 119 -6.12 4.57 10.26
N THR A 120 -6.55 5.07 11.43
CA THR A 120 -6.27 6.44 11.87
C THR A 120 -4.76 6.72 11.92
N ASN A 121 -3.98 5.79 12.45
CA ASN A 121 -2.52 5.94 12.52
C ASN A 121 -1.86 5.94 11.14
N VAL A 122 -2.38 5.18 10.18
CA VAL A 122 -1.87 5.14 8.81
C VAL A 122 -2.29 6.40 8.05
N GLU A 123 -3.57 6.75 8.03
CA GLU A 123 -4.09 7.94 7.32
C GLU A 123 -3.46 9.24 7.80
N VAL A 124 -3.36 9.44 9.13
CA VAL A 124 -2.77 10.65 9.72
C VAL A 124 -1.31 10.81 9.27
N ARG A 125 -0.54 9.71 9.24
CA ARG A 125 0.86 9.73 8.80
C ARG A 125 1.01 9.92 7.29
N PHE A 126 0.17 9.23 6.52
CA PHE A 126 0.18 9.30 5.06
C PHE A 126 -0.17 10.70 4.56
N HIS A 127 -1.18 11.33 5.17
CA HIS A 127 -1.55 12.71 4.85
C HIS A 127 -0.45 13.71 5.20
N GLN A 128 0.20 13.53 6.36
CA GLN A 128 1.24 14.43 6.85
C GLN A 128 2.54 14.32 6.03
N GLU A 129 2.90 13.13 5.55
CA GLU A 129 4.14 12.89 4.80
C GLU A 129 4.02 13.18 3.29
N LEU A 130 2.85 12.95 2.66
CA LEU A 130 2.69 13.16 1.21
C LEU A 130 2.23 14.57 0.81
N PHE A 131 1.42 15.24 1.63
CA PHE A 131 0.81 16.52 1.23
C PHE A 131 1.44 17.75 1.91
N GLY A 132 2.31 17.56 2.91
CA GLY A 132 2.75 18.64 3.78
C GLY A 132 1.56 19.34 4.45
N ALA A 133 1.82 20.34 5.29
CA ALA A 133 0.78 21.07 6.05
C ALA A 133 -0.19 21.94 5.19
N GLY A 134 -0.43 21.58 3.92
CA GLY A 134 -1.00 22.44 2.89
C GLY A 134 -2.39 22.09 2.36
N PHE A 135 -3.01 20.98 2.77
CA PHE A 135 -4.42 20.70 2.42
C PHE A 135 -5.35 21.06 3.60
N PRO A 136 -6.41 21.84 3.39
CA PRO A 136 -7.27 22.30 4.46
C PRO A 136 -8.06 21.13 5.07
N ASP A 137 -8.06 21.05 6.40
CA ASP A 137 -8.72 20.10 7.32
C ASP A 137 -10.26 19.92 7.16
N THR A 138 -10.83 20.19 5.99
CA THR A 138 -12.28 20.34 5.83
C THR A 138 -13.03 19.09 5.40
N GLN A 139 -12.39 17.91 5.33
CA GLN A 139 -13.11 16.67 5.02
C GLN A 139 -12.65 15.44 5.82
N ILE A 140 -12.05 15.60 7.00
CA ILE A 140 -12.08 14.50 7.98
C ILE A 140 -13.46 14.57 8.65
N ARG A 141 -14.46 13.94 8.01
CA ARG A 141 -15.79 13.78 8.61
C ARG A 141 -15.81 12.58 9.56
N PRO A 142 -16.63 12.66 10.63
CA PRO A 142 -16.58 11.78 11.79
C PRO A 142 -16.98 10.34 11.51
#